data_AF-A0A0F9IMF9-F1
#
_entry.id   AF-A0A0F9IMF9-F1
#
_cell.length_a   1.000
_cell.length_b   1.000
_cell.length_c   1.000
_cell.angle_alpha   90.00
_cell.angle_beta   90.00
_cell.angle_gamma   90.00
#
_symmetry.space_group_name_H-M   'P 1'
#
loop_
_entity.id
_entity.type
_entity.pdbx_description
1 polymer ?
#
loop_
_entity_poly.entity_id
_entity_poly.type
_entity_poly.pdbx_seq_one_letter_code
_entity_poly.pdbx_strand_id
1 'polypeptide(L)' 'MRLQKILDREELENVSMFVHGALFAFHALGAFYNLKRGKYSDAAIHTLVSLYDLSCVANHNNYRIAYKTKLDRMREAGM' A
#
# COMPACT_ATOMS: atom_id res chain seq x y z
N MET A 1 -17.94 19.20 7.00
CA MET A 1 -17.81 17.80 7.50
C MET A 1 -17.54 16.76 6.40
N ARG A 2 -18.16 16.83 5.20
CA ARG A 2 -17.95 15.82 4.14
C ARG A 2 -16.57 15.88 3.47
N LEU A 3 -16.02 17.10 3.28
CA LEU A 3 -14.69 17.32 2.67
C LEU A 3 -13.56 16.78 3.55
N GLN A 4 -13.55 17.13 4.84
CA GLN A 4 -12.56 16.63 5.81
C GLN A 4 -12.49 15.10 5.82
N LYS A 5 -13.63 14.41 5.85
CA LYS A 5 -13.69 12.94 5.81
C LYS A 5 -13.07 12.32 4.56
N ILE A 6 -13.00 13.05 3.44
CA ILE A 6 -12.39 12.55 2.20
C ILE A 6 -10.88 12.82 2.22
N LEU A 7 -10.46 13.98 2.73
CA LEU A 7 -9.05 14.28 2.99
C LEU A 7 -8.45 13.26 3.97
N ASP A 8 -9.10 13.02 5.11
CA ASP A 8 -8.65 12.04 6.11
C ASP A 8 -8.50 10.63 5.49
N ARG A 9 -9.41 10.26 4.57
CA ARG A 9 -9.31 8.97 3.87
C ARG A 9 -8.14 8.94 2.89
N GLU A 10 -7.93 9.99 2.10
CA GLU A 10 -6.78 10.06 1.19
C GLU A 10 -5.45 9.98 1.97
N GLU A 11 -5.35 10.68 3.10
CA GLU A 11 -4.18 10.62 3.98
C GLU A 11 -3.96 9.22 4.56
N LEU A 12 -5.02 8.55 5.00
CA LEU A 12 -4.93 7.17 5.47
C LEU A 12 -4.43 6.23 4.36
N GLU A 13 -4.95 6.35 3.13
CA GLU A 13 -4.46 5.53 2.01
C GLU A 13 -2.97 5.80 1.72
N ASN A 14 -2.50 7.05 1.84
CA ASN A 14 -1.08 7.38 1.70
C ASN A 14 -0.21 6.69 2.76
N VAL A 15 -0.64 6.73 4.03
CA VAL A 15 0.08 6.07 5.13
C VAL A 15 0.07 4.55 4.94
N SER A 16 -1.06 3.97 4.57
CA SER A 16 -1.18 2.53 4.29
C SER A 16 -0.29 2.09 3.12
N MET A 17 -0.21 2.88 2.04
CA MET A 17 0.73 2.63 0.94
C MET A 17 2.18 2.64 1.41
N PHE A 18 2.56 3.60 2.26
CA PHE A 18 3.92 3.68 2.80
C PHE A 18 4.25 2.45 3.66
N VAL A 19 3.37 2.07 4.58
CA VAL A 19 3.58 0.94 5.49
C VAL A 19 3.70 -0.37 4.70
N HIS A 20 2.74 -0.67 3.83
CA HIS A 20 2.82 -1.89 3.02
C HIS A 20 3.97 -1.85 2.00
N GLY A 21 4.33 -0.69 1.47
CA GLY A 21 5.51 -0.55 0.61
C GLY A 21 6.82 -0.85 1.34
N ALA A 22 6.97 -0.39 2.57
CA ALA A 22 8.12 -0.71 3.42
C ALA A 22 8.15 -2.21 3.78
N LEU A 23 7.00 -2.79 4.15
CA LEU A 23 6.88 -4.21 4.45
C LEU A 23 7.19 -5.09 3.22
N PHE A 24 6.70 -4.72 2.04
CA PHE A 24 7.07 -5.37 0.78
C PHE A 24 8.58 -5.44 0.60
N ALA A 25 9.28 -4.32 0.79
CA ALA A 25 10.74 -4.26 0.66
C ALA A 25 11.43 -5.18 1.68
N PHE A 26 11.02 -5.14 2.95
CA PHE A 26 11.61 -5.98 3.99
C PHE A 26 11.34 -7.48 3.78
N HIS A 27 10.13 -7.86 3.38
CA HIS A 27 9.81 -9.25 3.10
C HIS A 27 10.50 -9.75 1.83
N ALA A 28 10.63 -8.92 0.79
CA ALA A 28 11.41 -9.27 -0.40
C ALA A 28 12.90 -9.48 -0.08
N LEU A 29 13.49 -8.62 0.76
CA LEU A 29 14.84 -8.79 1.30
C LEU A 29 14.95 -10.10 2.11
N GLY A 30 13.97 -10.40 2.96
CA GLY A 30 13.90 -11.64 3.73
C GLY A 30 13.80 -12.88 2.83
N ALA A 31 13.05 -12.81 1.75
CA ALA A 31 12.96 -13.89 0.76
C ALA A 31 14.32 -14.15 0.11
N PHE A 32 14.98 -13.09 -0.37
CA PHE A 32 16.31 -13.20 -0.98
C PHE A 32 17.37 -13.73 -0.01
N TYR A 33 17.36 -13.22 1.22
CA TYR A 33 18.27 -13.67 2.29
C TYR A 33 18.11 -15.18 2.58
N ASN A 34 16.88 -15.66 2.73
CA ASN A 34 16.61 -17.06 3.02
C ASN A 34 16.89 -17.97 1.82
N LEU A 35 16.60 -17.50 0.60
CA LEU A 35 16.94 -18.22 -0.63
C LEU A 35 18.45 -18.46 -0.73
N LYS A 36 19.26 -17.43 -0.46
CA LYS A 36 20.73 -17.54 -0.45
C LYS A 36 21.26 -18.54 0.59
N ARG A 37 20.52 -18.76 1.68
CA ARG A 37 20.86 -19.70 2.75
C ARG A 37 20.30 -21.12 2.53
N GLY A 38 19.63 -21.38 1.41
CA GLY A 38 18.99 -22.67 1.14
C GLY A 38 17.77 -22.95 2.02
N LYS A 39 17.21 -21.93 2.69
CA LYS A 39 16.01 -22.05 3.53
C LYS A 39 14.77 -21.79 2.68
N TYR A 40 14.41 -22.77 1.87
CA TYR A 40 13.37 -22.61 0.85
C TYR A 40 11.96 -22.39 1.44
N SER A 41 11.62 -23.00 2.58
CA SER A 41 10.35 -22.77 3.27
C SER A 41 10.20 -21.31 3.68
N ASP A 42 11.23 -20.77 4.33
CA ASP A 42 11.23 -19.40 4.85
C ASP A 42 11.22 -18.42 3.68
N ALA A 43 11.98 -18.71 2.62
CA ALA A 43 11.96 -17.92 1.39
C ALA A 43 10.58 -17.90 0.73
N ALA A 44 9.87 -19.03 0.70
CA ALA A 44 8.52 -19.10 0.16
C ALA A 44 7.52 -18.30 1.00
N ILE A 45 7.57 -18.42 2.34
CA ILE A 45 6.72 -17.62 3.24
C ILE A 45 6.98 -16.13 3.02
N HIS A 46 8.24 -15.69 3.03
CA HIS A 46 8.58 -14.29 2.80
C HIS A 46 8.14 -13.79 1.41
N THR A 47 8.20 -14.64 0.39
CA THR A 47 7.70 -14.31 -0.96
C THR A 47 6.18 -14.14 -0.97
N LEU A 48 5.44 -15.02 -0.30
CA LEU A 48 3.98 -14.90 -0.22
C LEU A 48 3.56 -13.63 0.51
N VAL A 49 4.23 -13.30 1.63
CA VAL A 49 3.93 -12.08 2.38
C VAL A 49 4.33 -10.83 1.58
N SER A 50 5.46 -10.82 0.88
CA SER A 50 5.82 -9.68 0.03
C SER A 50 4.81 -9.47 -1.10
N LEU A 51 4.35 -10.54 -1.76
CA LEU A 51 3.30 -10.43 -2.78
C LEU A 51 1.98 -9.90 -2.21
N TYR A 52 1.63 -10.28 -0.99
CA TYR A 52 0.46 -9.72 -0.29
C TYR A 52 0.63 -8.22 -0.03
N ASP A 53 1.77 -7.78 0.50
CA ASP A 53 2.06 -6.36 0.70
C ASP A 53 1.99 -5.56 -0.61
N LEU A 54 2.52 -6.11 -1.70
CA LEU A 54 2.44 -5.49 -3.02
C LEU A 54 0.99 -5.36 -3.50
N SER A 55 0.16 -6.39 -3.27
CA SER A 55 -1.28 -6.33 -3.57
C SER A 55 -1.99 -5.25 -2.75
N CYS A 56 -1.66 -5.13 -1.46
CA CYS A 56 -2.17 -4.06 -0.60
C CYS A 56 -1.76 -2.68 -1.12
N VAL A 57 -0.49 -2.46 -1.49
CA VAL A 57 -0.04 -1.19 -2.08
C VAL A 57 -0.85 -0.84 -3.34
N ALA A 58 -1.06 -1.80 -4.24
CA ALA A 58 -1.85 -1.58 -5.45
C ALA A 58 -3.31 -1.19 -5.12
N ASN A 59 -3.93 -1.87 -4.15
CA ASN A 59 -5.29 -1.58 -3.71
C ASN A 59 -5.40 -0.20 -3.05
N HIS A 60 -4.50 0.15 -2.14
CA HIS A 60 -4.48 1.45 -1.49
C HIS A 60 -4.24 2.58 -2.50
N ASN A 61 -3.38 2.38 -3.51
CA ASN A 61 -3.21 3.37 -4.57
C ASN A 61 -4.50 3.57 -5.39
N ASN A 62 -5.24 2.50 -5.68
CA ASN A 62 -6.53 2.61 -6.37
C ASN A 62 -7.54 3.40 -5.54
N TYR A 63 -7.65 3.13 -4.23
CA TYR A 63 -8.52 3.88 -3.33
C TYR A 63 -8.10 5.34 -3.20
N ARG A 64 -6.80 5.61 -3.06
CA ARG A 64 -6.24 6.96 -3.03
C ARG A 64 -6.62 7.76 -4.27
N ILE A 65 -6.46 7.19 -5.47
CA ILE A 65 -6.84 7.83 -6.73
C ILE A 65 -8.34 8.16 -6.75
N ALA A 66 -9.19 7.24 -6.25
CA ALA A 66 -10.63 7.46 -6.18
C ALA A 66 -10.99 8.61 -5.22
N TYR A 67 -10.36 8.69 -4.04
CA TYR A 67 -10.58 9.77 -3.09
C TYR A 67 -10.04 11.11 -3.61
N LYS A 68 -8.85 11.12 -4.22
CA LYS A 68 -8.27 12.31 -4.84
C LYS A 68 -9.14 12.87 -5.95
N THR A 69 -9.59 12.02 -6.87
CA THR A 69 -10.52 12.41 -7.95
C THR A 69 -11.80 13.03 -7.40
N LYS A 70 -12.32 12.47 -6.30
CA LYS A 70 -13.50 13.01 -5.63
C LYS A 70 -13.23 14.38 -5.01
N LEU A 71 -12.07 14.58 -4.40
CA LEU A 71 -11.65 15.87 -3.84
C LEU A 71 -11.52 16.94 -4.92
N ASP A 72 -10.88 16.61 -6.03
CA ASP A 72 -10.68 17.55 -7.14
C ASP A 72 -12.02 18.00 -7.72
N ARG A 73 -12.98 17.08 -7.93
CA ARG A 73 -14.35 17.42 -8.35
C ARG A 73 -15.09 18.31 -7.35
N MET A 74 -14.87 18.12 -6.05
CA MET A 74 -15.50 18.97 -5.03
C MET A 74 -14.92 20.39 -5.06
N ARG A 75 -13.60 20.52 -5.24
CA ARG A 75 -12.91 21.80 -5.38
C ARG A 75 -13.35 22.56 -6.63
N GLU A 76 -13.46 21.88 -7.77
CA GLU A 76 -13.97 22.45 -9.02
C GLU A 76 -15.41 22.95 -8.89
N ALA A 77 -16.23 22.28 -8.07
CA ALA A 77 -17.60 22.69 -7.77
C ALA A 77 -17.71 23.82 -6.73
N GLY A 78 -16.59 24.36 -6.22
CA GLY A 78 -16.57 25.44 -5.23
C GLY A 78 -17.01 25.03 -3.83
N MET A 79 -16.88 23.73 -3.48
CA MET A 79 -17.24 23.17 -2.17
C MET A 79 -16.07 23.03 -1.21
#